data_AF-A0A2G5WV25-F1
#
_entry.id   AF-A0A2G5WV25-F1
#
_cell.length_a   1.000
_cell.length_b   1.000
_cell.length_c   1.000
_cell.angle_alpha   90.00
_cell.angle_beta   90.00
_cell.angle_gamma   90.00
#
_symmetry.space_group_name_H-M   'P 1'
#
loop_
_entity.id
_entity.type
_entity.pdbx_description
1 polymer ?
#
loop_
_entity_poly.entity_id
_entity_poly.type
_entity_poly.pdbx_seq_one_letter_code
_entity_poly.pdbx_strand_id
1 'polypeptide(L)' 'MSDLEDTITVDLKELEQGCEMTFTQLIHVAQEVNWTESEIETARKEMHDGSEVGWNYMFMGLKELVETGKVSYKG' A
#
# COMPACT_ATOMS: atom_id res chain seq x y z
N MET A 1 -16.42 -12.13 11.00
CA MET A 1 -15.29 -11.70 10.18
C MET A 1 -15.86 -11.20 8.88
N SER A 2 -15.37 -10.07 8.38
CA SER A 2 -15.76 -9.56 7.06
C SER A 2 -14.98 -10.35 6.01
N ASP A 3 -15.64 -10.81 4.95
CA ASP A 3 -15.02 -11.50 3.81
C ASP A 3 -14.34 -10.53 2.82
N LEU A 4 -14.15 -9.27 3.22
CA LEU A 4 -13.52 -8.25 2.37
C LEU A 4 -12.00 -8.39 2.39
N GLU A 5 -11.41 -8.36 1.20
CA GLU A 5 -9.96 -8.43 0.98
C GLU A 5 -9.43 -7.09 0.49
N ASP A 6 -8.30 -6.65 1.03
CA ASP A 6 -7.59 -5.49 0.50
C ASP A 6 -6.98 -5.83 -0.86
N THR A 7 -6.99 -4.87 -1.79
CA THR A 7 -6.45 -5.07 -3.14
C THR A 7 -5.35 -4.06 -3.42
N ILE A 8 -4.19 -4.53 -3.89
CA ILE A 8 -3.15 -3.68 -4.46
C ILE A 8 -3.12 -3.90 -5.97
N THR A 9 -3.28 -2.83 -6.73
CA THR A 9 -3.14 -2.81 -8.19
C THR A 9 -1.81 -2.17 -8.55
N VAL A 10 -1.07 -2.79 -9.46
CA VAL A 10 0.19 -2.27 -10.00
C VAL A 10 0.04 -2.14 -11.52
N ASP A 11 -0.01 -0.90 -11.98
CA ASP A 11 -0.08 -0.57 -13.40
C ASP A 11 1.33 -0.25 -13.90
N LEU A 12 1.78 -0.99 -14.92
CA LEU A 12 3.06 -0.77 -15.58
C LEU A 12 2.81 -0.18 -16.96
N LYS A 13 3.34 1.01 -17.19
CA LYS A 13 3.31 1.69 -18.48
C LYS A 13 4.71 1.76 -19.06
N GLU A 14 4.91 1.14 -20.21
CA GLU A 14 6.18 1.19 -20.93
C GLU A 14 6.51 2.63 -21.37
N LEU A 15 7.79 2.99 -21.24
CA LEU A 15 8.38 4.24 -21.73
C LEU A 15 9.58 3.91 -22.63
N GLU A 16 10.07 4.87 -23.42
CA GLU A 16 11.26 4.64 -24.28
C GLU A 16 12.47 4.14 -23.51
N GLN A 17 12.61 4.52 -22.23
CA GLN A 17 13.65 4.03 -21.33
C GLN A 17 13.03 3.63 -19.99
N GLY A 18 12.64 2.35 -19.89
CA GLY A 18 12.08 1.77 -18.68
C GLY A 18 10.55 1.77 -18.65
N CYS A 19 9.98 1.94 -17.46
CA CYS A 19 8.53 1.98 -17.28
C CYS A 19 8.15 2.92 -16.13
N GLU A 20 6.98 3.53 -16.24
CA GLU A 20 6.29 4.15 -15.13
C GLU A 20 5.46 3.08 -14.42
N MET A 21 5.61 2.97 -13.10
CA MET A 21 4.80 2.07 -12.27
C MET A 21 3.89 2.91 -11.38
N THR A 22 2.58 2.69 -11.47
CA THR A 22 1.59 3.29 -10.57
C THR A 22 1.05 2.21 -9.66
N PHE A 23 1.08 2.47 -8.37
CA PHE A 23 0.58 1.54 -7.37
C PHE A 23 -0.63 2.15 -6.65
N THR A 24 -1.70 1.37 -6.52
CA THR A 24 -2.94 1.80 -5.86
C THR A 24 -3.40 0.74 -4.87
N GLN A 25 -3.68 1.14 -3.62
CA GLN A 25 -4.24 0.25 -2.60
C GLN A 25 -5.69 0.61 -2.30
N LEU A 26 -6.58 -0.38 -2.39
CA LEU A 26 -7.93 -0.33 -1.85
C LEU A 26 -7.94 -1.05 -0.49
N ILE A 27 -8.18 -0.29 0.58
CA ILE A 27 -8.19 -0.79 1.97
C ILE A 27 -9.64 -0.83 2.47
N HIS A 28 -10.07 -1.98 2.98
CA HIS A 28 -11.36 -2.16 3.64
C HIS A 28 -11.21 -1.98 5.15
N VAL A 29 -11.61 -0.82 5.64
CA VAL A 29 -11.65 -0.56 7.09
C VAL A 29 -12.85 -1.28 7.68
N ALA A 30 -12.60 -2.29 8.52
CA ALA A 30 -13.65 -2.97 9.26
C ALA A 30 -14.36 -1.95 10.18
N GLN A 31 -15.68 -1.86 10.03
CA GLN A 31 -16.52 -1.03 10.90
C GLN A 31 -17.28 -1.93 11.86
N GLU A 32 -17.29 -1.60 13.15
CA GLU A 32 -18.18 -2.27 14.09
C GLU A 32 -19.52 -1.55 14.18
N VAL A 33 -20.55 -2.30 14.58
CA VAL A 33 -21.88 -1.74 14.82
C VAL A 33 -21.80 -0.75 15.98
N ASN A 34 -22.22 0.50 15.74
CA ASN A 34 -22.26 1.66 16.66
C ASN A 34 -21.02 2.57 16.71
N TRP A 35 -20.07 2.46 15.78
CA TRP A 35 -19.03 3.50 15.69
C TRP A 35 -19.62 4.85 15.27
N THR A 36 -19.14 5.90 15.92
CA THR A 36 -19.40 7.29 15.53
C THR A 36 -18.62 7.64 14.26
N GLU A 37 -19.06 8.67 13.53
CA GLU A 37 -18.34 9.15 12.34
C GLU A 37 -16.87 9.51 12.65
N SER A 38 -16.60 10.04 13.85
CA SER A 38 -15.23 10.37 14.30
C SER A 38 -14.36 9.13 14.48
N GLU A 39 -14.92 8.03 15.01
CA GLU A 39 -14.18 6.77 15.19
C GLU A 39 -13.89 6.12 13.84
N ILE A 40 -14.85 6.16 12.91
CA ILE A 40 -14.66 5.68 11.53
C ILE A 40 -13.54 6.47 10.82
N GLU A 41 -13.55 7.80 10.94
CA GLU A 41 -12.53 8.65 10.31
C GLU A 41 -11.14 8.44 10.94
N THR A 42 -11.09 8.26 12.25
CA THR A 42 -9.83 7.96 12.95
C THR A 42 -9.25 6.62 12.48
N ALA A 43 -10.07 5.56 12.42
CA ALA A 43 -9.63 4.26 11.93
C ALA A 43 -9.15 4.29 10.47
N ARG A 44 -9.83 5.08 9.61
CA ARG A 44 -9.39 5.31 8.23
C ARG A 44 -8.02 5.96 8.17
N LYS A 45 -7.81 7.00 8.98
CA LYS A 45 -6.54 7.71 9.04
C LYS A 45 -5.42 6.82 9.55
N GLU A 46 -5.65 6.07 10.62
CA GLU A 46 -4.64 5.15 11.17
C GLU A 46 -4.23 4.07 10.17
N MET A 47 -5.19 3.48 9.45
CA MET A 47 -4.91 2.51 8.39
C MET A 47 -4.16 3.12 7.20
N HIS A 48 -4.52 4.34 6.81
CA HIS A 48 -3.81 5.10 5.78
C HIS A 48 -2.35 5.36 6.18
N ASP A 49 -2.14 6.00 7.34
CA ASP A 49 -0.82 6.42 7.82
C ASP A 49 0.08 5.20 8.09
N GLY A 50 -0.49 4.10 8.61
CA GLY A 50 0.23 2.84 8.78
C GLY A 50 0.64 2.20 7.46
N SER A 51 -0.23 2.25 6.44
CA SER A 51 0.08 1.73 5.11
C SER A 51 1.16 2.56 4.41
N GLU A 52 1.14 3.90 4.56
CA GLU A 52 2.14 4.81 3.95
C GLU A 52 3.58 4.45 4.35
N VAL A 53 3.81 4.11 5.61
CA VAL A 53 5.13 3.64 6.08
C VAL A 53 5.53 2.33 5.39
N GLY A 54 4.58 1.39 5.25
CA GLY A 54 4.80 0.13 4.52
C GLY A 54 5.13 0.36 3.04
N TRP A 55 4.46 1.29 2.39
CA TRP A 55 4.74 1.71 1.01
C TRP A 55 6.18 2.21 0.84
N ASN A 56 6.67 3.00 1.79
CA ASN A 56 8.05 3.48 1.77
C ASN A 56 9.06 2.31 1.76
N TYR A 57 8.90 1.35 2.67
CA TYR A 57 9.78 0.18 2.72
C TYR A 57 9.71 -0.68 1.45
N MET A 58 8.51 -0.87 0.90
CA MET A 58 8.33 -1.58 -0.37
C MET A 58 9.09 -0.88 -1.51
N PHE A 59 8.94 0.44 -1.64
CA PHE A 59 9.62 1.19 -2.71
C PHE A 59 11.13 1.25 -2.55
N MET A 60 11.64 1.30 -1.32
CA MET A 60 13.09 1.16 -1.07
C MET A 60 13.61 -0.19 -1.57
N GLY A 61 12.93 -1.29 -1.24
CA GLY A 61 13.32 -2.63 -1.69
C GLY A 61 13.18 -2.81 -3.20
N LEU A 62 12.09 -2.30 -3.80
CA LEU A 62 11.88 -2.35 -5.24
C LEU A 62 12.96 -1.58 -5.99
N LYS A 63 13.33 -0.39 -5.50
CA LYS A 63 14.42 0.40 -6.08
C LYS A 63 15.73 -0.37 -6.07
N GLU A 64 16.10 -0.94 -4.93
CA GLU A 64 17.33 -1.74 -4.81
C GLU A 64 17.31 -2.94 -5.77
N LEU A 65 16.16 -3.62 -5.88
CA LEU A 65 15.99 -4.76 -6.77
C LEU A 65 16.19 -4.36 -8.24
N VAL A 66 15.59 -3.25 -8.66
CA VAL A 66 15.69 -2.76 -10.04
C VAL A 66 17.10 -2.27 -10.36
N GLU A 67 17.78 -1.60 -9.42
CA GLU A 67 19.12 -1.04 -9.64
C GLU A 67 20.24 -2.09 -9.54
N THR A 68 20.06 -3.12 -8.70
CA THR A 68 21.16 -4.03 -8.33
C THR A 68 20.87 -5.51 -8.54
N GLY A 69 19.60 -5.88 -8.79
CA GLY A 69 19.14 -7.26 -8.85
C GLY A 69 19.05 -7.97 -7.49
N LYS A 70 19.07 -7.23 -6.37
CA LYS A 70 19.04 -7.77 -5.00
C LYS A 70 18.10 -6.97 -4.11
N VAL A 71 17.62 -7.61 -3.04
CA VAL A 71 16.92 -6.95 -1.92
C VAL A 71 17.69 -7.28 -0.65
N SER A 72 18.23 -6.27 0.03
CA SER A 72 18.97 -6.41 1.28
C SER A 72 18.10 -6.19 2.52
N TYR A 73 16.97 -5.48 2.37
CA TYR A 73 15.99 -5.30 3.44
C TYR A 73 15.33 -6.64 3.81
N LYS A 74 15.27 -6.96 5.11
CA LYS A 74 14.75 -8.25 5.62
C LYS A 74 13.58 -8.13 6.58
N GLY A 75 13.02 -6.93 6.77
CA GLY A 75 12.07 -6.64 7.84
C GLY A 75 12.80 -6.07 9.05
#